data_AF-A0A0D8XVZ1-F1
#
_entry.id   AF-A0A0D8XVZ1-F1
#
_cell.length_a   1.000
_cell.length_b   1.000
_cell.length_c   1.000
_cell.angle_alpha   90.00
_cell.angle_beta   90.00
_cell.angle_gamma   90.00
#
_symmetry.space_group_name_H-M   'P 1'
#
loop_
_entity.id
_entity.type
_entity.pdbx_description
1 polymer ?
#
loop_
_entity_poly.entity_id
_entity_poly.type
_entity_poly.pdbx_seq_one_letter_code
_entity_poly.pdbx_strand_id
1 'polypeptide(L)'
;MQPNIIQDEEFEDEDSISVDLKDVVHDDLIGDLLIRFLSSPLIDDPYWVKNDASRNLSPPAYLDFTITYDEIVHLCAMASASFLDQPALIHIEKEELPLCIVADLHGCLTQVLRVFKCCGPPHKKTFLFLGDYVDRGVQGVELMTLLFCLKIRYPTQLIFQAWFRYFFIIFSVWRMFLGAFNCMPVAAIVAGTIFCAHGGISPFINCLDDINKIKRPSIVPAYGIGCDLLWSDPSVQGDGWILSHRGISFLFGSKAVEDFCIKHNVDIILRGHQINNEMYKNGYRISFDGRLVTLFSAPNYMNYKNNSCVVTVSSRVIKF
;
A
#
# COMPACT_ATOMS: atom_id res chain seq x y z
N MET A 1 -10.30 -35.71 -26.03
CA MET A 1 -9.42 -35.34 -24.92
C MET A 1 -10.29 -34.71 -23.85
N GLN A 2 -10.50 -35.44 -22.75
CA GLN A 2 -11.25 -34.98 -21.58
C GLN A 2 -10.41 -33.98 -20.78
N PRO A 3 -11.05 -33.03 -20.07
CA PRO A 3 -10.36 -32.13 -19.15
C PRO A 3 -9.97 -32.87 -17.87
N ASN A 4 -8.70 -32.76 -17.47
CA ASN A 4 -8.21 -33.27 -16.18
C ASN A 4 -8.82 -32.44 -15.04
N ILE A 5 -9.59 -33.12 -14.21
CA ILE A 5 -10.08 -32.68 -12.91
C ILE A 5 -8.91 -32.88 -11.93
N ILE A 6 -8.37 -31.80 -11.37
CA ILE A 6 -7.39 -31.87 -10.29
C ILE A 6 -8.18 -32.17 -9.01
N GLN A 7 -7.99 -33.36 -8.45
CA GLN A 7 -8.54 -33.77 -7.17
C GLN A 7 -7.76 -33.09 -6.04
N ASP A 8 -8.48 -32.77 -4.96
CA ASP A 8 -7.96 -32.20 -3.72
C ASP A 8 -6.84 -33.09 -3.15
N GLU A 9 -5.60 -32.60 -3.22
CA GLU A 9 -4.49 -33.18 -2.46
C GLU A 9 -4.52 -32.59 -1.04
N GLU A 10 -4.66 -33.48 -0.06
CA GLU A 10 -4.54 -33.21 1.36
C GLU A 10 -3.19 -32.52 1.65
N PHE A 11 -3.26 -31.32 2.23
CA PHE A 11 -2.07 -30.65 2.76
C PHE A 11 -1.66 -31.39 4.04
N GLU A 12 -0.63 -32.25 3.93
CA GLU A 12 0.06 -32.80 5.09
C GLU A 12 0.79 -31.66 5.83
N ASP A 13 0.41 -31.45 7.09
CA ASP A 13 1.08 -30.60 8.07
C ASP A 13 2.42 -31.23 8.48
N GLU A 14 3.45 -31.11 7.64
CA GLU A 14 4.84 -31.36 8.01
C GLU A 14 5.70 -30.13 7.69
N ASP A 15 5.84 -29.25 8.68
CA ASP A 15 7.15 -28.85 9.20
C ASP A 15 7.01 -27.60 10.08
N SER A 16 7.09 -27.82 11.39
CA SER A 16 7.41 -26.79 12.37
C SER A 16 8.86 -26.35 12.17
N ILE A 17 9.15 -25.61 11.12
CA ILE A 17 10.39 -24.85 11.00
C ILE A 17 10.12 -23.52 11.70
N SER A 18 10.62 -23.41 12.92
CA SER A 18 10.88 -22.12 13.56
C SER A 18 11.88 -21.37 12.70
N VAL A 19 11.38 -20.65 11.69
CA VAL A 19 12.15 -19.60 11.04
C VAL A 19 12.25 -18.51 12.09
N ASP A 20 13.34 -18.55 12.86
CA ASP A 20 13.73 -17.49 13.77
C ASP A 20 14.10 -16.28 12.88
N LEU A 21 13.05 -15.60 12.42
CA LEU A 21 13.13 -14.33 11.73
C LEU A 21 13.80 -13.39 12.73
N LYS A 22 15.08 -13.07 12.51
CA LYS A 22 15.94 -12.34 13.44
C LYS A 22 15.38 -11.00 13.92
N ASP A 23 14.37 -10.47 13.23
CA ASP A 23 13.78 -9.15 13.45
C ASP A 23 12.28 -9.18 13.82
N VAL A 24 11.75 -10.31 14.31
CA VAL A 24 10.35 -10.37 14.78
C VAL A 24 10.23 -9.68 16.14
N VAL A 25 9.39 -8.66 16.20
CA VAL A 25 9.06 -7.99 17.47
C VAL A 25 7.98 -8.77 18.19
N HIS A 26 8.23 -9.12 19.45
CA HIS A 26 7.26 -9.76 20.33
C HIS A 26 6.68 -8.73 21.29
N ASP A 27 5.36 -8.56 21.23
CA ASP A 27 4.59 -7.67 22.11
C ASP A 27 3.22 -8.30 22.37
N ASP A 28 2.77 -8.26 23.62
CA ASP A 28 1.54 -8.93 24.06
C ASP A 28 0.30 -8.34 23.41
N LEU A 29 0.22 -7.01 23.27
CA LEU A 29 -0.90 -6.34 22.62
C LEU A 29 -0.94 -6.70 21.13
N ILE A 30 0.20 -6.68 20.46
CA ILE A 30 0.29 -7.04 19.04
C ILE A 30 -0.08 -8.51 18.82
N GLY A 31 0.39 -9.40 19.70
CA GLY A 31 0.03 -10.81 19.69
C GLY A 31 -1.47 -11.02 19.84
N ASP A 32 -2.08 -10.40 20.85
CA ASP A 32 -3.51 -10.50 21.13
C ASP A 32 -4.38 -9.94 19.98
N LEU A 33 -4.05 -8.74 19.47
CA LEU A 33 -4.76 -8.16 18.32
C LEU A 33 -4.69 -9.08 17.09
N LEU A 34 -3.51 -9.61 16.76
CA LEU A 34 -3.37 -10.53 15.62
C LEU A 34 -4.17 -11.82 15.82
N ILE A 35 -4.22 -12.36 17.04
CA ILE A 35 -5.06 -13.53 17.36
C ILE A 35 -6.53 -13.19 17.12
N ARG A 36 -7.02 -12.04 17.62
CA ARG A 36 -8.40 -11.57 17.39
C ARG A 36 -8.71 -11.45 15.89
N PHE A 37 -7.81 -10.87 15.10
CA PHE A 37 -7.95 -10.79 13.64
C PHE A 37 -8.06 -12.16 12.96
N LEU A 38 -7.33 -13.16 13.45
CA LEU A 38 -7.33 -14.51 12.88
C LEU A 38 -8.51 -15.38 13.35
N SER A 39 -8.97 -15.17 14.58
CA SER A 39 -10.05 -15.97 15.18
C SER A 39 -11.45 -15.43 14.88
N SER A 40 -11.59 -14.13 14.64
CA SER A 40 -12.90 -13.52 14.47
C SER A 40 -13.47 -13.78 13.07
N PRO A 41 -14.72 -14.24 12.97
CA PRO A 41 -15.38 -14.38 11.68
C PRO A 41 -15.61 -13.01 11.05
N LEU A 42 -15.60 -12.98 9.71
CA LEU A 42 -16.08 -11.84 8.94
C LEU A 42 -17.61 -11.87 8.94
N ILE A 43 -18.23 -10.85 9.52
CA ILE A 43 -19.69 -10.67 9.57
C ILE A 43 -20.09 -9.69 8.49
N ASP A 44 -20.90 -10.12 7.52
CA ASP A 44 -21.49 -9.23 6.52
C ASP A 44 -22.33 -8.13 7.20
N ASP A 45 -22.20 -6.88 6.71
CA ASP A 45 -22.95 -5.74 7.21
C ASP A 45 -24.46 -6.01 7.12
N PRO A 46 -25.16 -6.12 8.27
CA PRO A 46 -26.58 -6.47 8.28
C PRO A 46 -27.47 -5.37 7.69
N TYR A 47 -26.95 -4.17 7.53
CA TYR A 47 -27.63 -3.02 6.93
C TYR A 47 -27.29 -2.84 5.45
N TRP A 48 -26.40 -3.67 4.89
CA TRP A 48 -26.07 -3.60 3.47
C TRP A 48 -27.19 -4.18 2.61
N VAL A 49 -27.73 -3.33 1.75
CA VAL A 49 -28.79 -3.71 0.80
C VAL A 49 -28.19 -3.84 -0.59
N LYS A 50 -28.34 -5.03 -1.17
CA LYS A 50 -27.95 -5.31 -2.56
C LYS A 50 -28.87 -4.55 -3.52
N ASN A 51 -28.32 -3.68 -4.36
CA ASN A 51 -29.04 -2.92 -5.38
C ASN A 51 -28.40 -3.15 -6.76
N ASP A 52 -28.99 -2.59 -7.82
CA ASP A 52 -28.49 -2.79 -9.19
C ASP A 52 -27.04 -2.32 -9.39
N ALA A 53 -26.59 -1.34 -8.60
CA ALA A 53 -25.21 -0.86 -8.60
C ALA A 53 -24.25 -1.80 -7.84
N SER A 54 -24.74 -2.54 -6.84
CA SER A 54 -23.96 -3.45 -5.98
C SER A 54 -24.19 -4.94 -6.26
N ARG A 55 -24.85 -5.28 -7.39
CA ARG A 55 -25.24 -6.65 -7.77
C ARG A 55 -24.09 -7.67 -7.78
N ASN A 56 -22.87 -7.22 -8.09
CA ASN A 56 -21.66 -8.04 -8.15
C ASN A 56 -20.75 -7.87 -6.93
N LEU A 57 -21.22 -7.20 -5.87
CA LEU A 57 -20.43 -6.94 -4.68
C LEU A 57 -20.81 -7.86 -3.54
N SER A 58 -19.80 -8.18 -2.75
CA SER A 58 -19.99 -8.70 -1.42
C SER A 58 -20.35 -7.52 -0.49
N PRO A 59 -21.21 -7.74 0.51
CA PRO A 59 -21.41 -6.77 1.59
C PRO A 59 -20.06 -6.40 2.22
N PRO A 60 -19.91 -5.16 2.72
CA PRO A 60 -18.83 -4.85 3.64
C PRO A 60 -18.89 -5.85 4.79
N ALA A 61 -17.75 -6.44 5.15
CA ALA A 61 -17.70 -7.31 6.32
C ALA A 61 -17.18 -6.50 7.52
N TYR A 62 -17.54 -6.87 8.74
CA TYR A 62 -16.92 -6.40 9.97
C TYR A 62 -16.25 -7.59 10.66
N LEU A 63 -15.25 -7.31 11.49
CA LEU A 63 -14.70 -8.34 12.36
C LEU A 63 -15.47 -8.34 13.67
N ASP A 64 -15.82 -9.53 14.15
CA ASP A 64 -16.51 -9.69 15.43
C ASP A 64 -15.55 -9.60 16.62
N PHE A 65 -14.95 -8.42 16.81
CA PHE A 65 -14.26 -8.05 18.05
C PHE A 65 -14.19 -6.53 18.21
N THR A 66 -13.99 -6.10 19.44
CA THR A 66 -13.82 -4.68 19.77
C THR A 66 -12.33 -4.32 19.80
N ILE A 67 -11.96 -3.21 19.17
CA ILE A 67 -10.66 -2.55 19.35
C ILE A 67 -10.89 -1.35 20.25
N THR A 68 -10.23 -1.31 21.40
CA THR A 68 -10.41 -0.21 22.37
C THR A 68 -9.60 1.03 21.98
N TYR A 69 -9.97 2.18 22.52
CA TYR A 69 -9.23 3.41 22.29
C TYR A 69 -7.78 3.33 22.79
N ASP A 70 -7.56 2.74 23.98
CA ASP A 70 -6.23 2.62 24.57
C ASP A 70 -5.32 1.70 23.77
N GLU A 71 -5.89 0.62 23.20
CA GLU A 71 -5.18 -0.25 22.25
C GLU A 71 -4.73 0.53 21.01
N ILE A 72 -5.60 1.39 20.45
CA ILE A 72 -5.25 2.22 19.29
C ILE A 72 -4.13 3.22 19.64
N VAL A 73 -4.21 3.86 20.80
CA VAL A 73 -3.18 4.81 21.27
C VAL A 73 -1.83 4.11 21.37
N HIS A 74 -1.79 2.94 22.02
CA HIS A 74 -0.57 2.16 22.20
C HIS A 74 -0.03 1.68 20.84
N LEU A 75 -0.90 1.11 20.00
CA LEU A 75 -0.54 0.63 18.67
C LEU A 75 0.05 1.74 17.79
N CYS A 76 -0.56 2.93 17.77
CA CYS A 76 -0.07 4.05 16.98
C CYS A 76 1.28 4.54 17.48
N ALA A 77 1.54 4.54 18.80
CA ALA A 77 2.83 4.91 19.35
C ALA A 77 3.94 3.93 18.93
N MET A 78 3.69 2.62 19.02
CA MET A 78 4.62 1.58 18.58
C MET A 78 4.88 1.64 17.07
N ALA A 79 3.82 1.78 16.27
CA ALA A 79 3.94 1.89 14.82
C ALA A 79 4.74 3.14 14.42
N SER A 80 4.50 4.28 15.09
CA SER A 80 5.28 5.51 14.87
C SER A 80 6.77 5.29 15.10
N ALA A 81 7.14 4.64 16.22
CA ALA A 81 8.53 4.32 16.51
C ALA A 81 9.14 3.40 15.43
N SER A 82 8.40 2.36 15.01
CA SER A 82 8.83 1.44 13.95
C SER A 82 9.04 2.15 12.60
N PHE A 83 8.21 3.13 12.24
CA PHE A 83 8.37 3.90 11.00
C PHE A 83 9.54 4.88 11.04
N LEU A 84 9.83 5.46 12.21
CA LEU A 84 10.92 6.42 12.39
C LEU A 84 12.30 5.76 12.38
N ASP A 85 12.38 4.46 12.68
CA ASP A 85 13.61 3.67 12.59
C ASP A 85 14.09 3.47 11.15
N GLN A 86 13.17 3.55 10.18
CA GLN A 86 13.49 3.47 8.76
C GLN A 86 13.76 4.85 8.16
N PRO A 87 14.52 5.00 7.07
CA PRO A 87 14.69 6.27 6.35
C PRO A 87 13.42 6.70 5.57
N ALA A 88 13.40 7.95 5.06
CA ALA A 88 12.25 8.46 4.31
C ALA A 88 12.18 7.86 2.89
N LEU A 89 13.34 7.57 2.30
CA LEU A 89 13.52 6.74 1.13
C LEU A 89 14.00 5.35 1.57
N ILE A 90 13.16 4.34 1.38
CA ILE A 90 13.51 2.95 1.68
C ILE A 90 14.32 2.36 0.53
N HIS A 91 15.41 1.67 0.86
CA HIS A 91 16.16 0.87 -0.09
C HIS A 91 15.77 -0.60 0.13
N ILE A 92 15.30 -1.25 -0.94
CA ILE A 92 15.03 -2.69 -0.94
C ILE A 92 16.03 -3.33 -1.89
N GLU A 93 16.95 -4.10 -1.34
CA GLU A 93 18.05 -4.70 -2.10
C GLU A 93 17.57 -5.92 -2.90
N LYS A 94 18.38 -6.33 -3.87
CA LYS A 94 18.02 -7.44 -4.78
C LYS A 94 17.86 -8.77 -4.03
N GLU A 95 18.58 -8.94 -2.92
CA GLU A 95 18.57 -10.11 -2.05
C GLU A 95 17.26 -10.23 -1.26
N GLU A 96 16.51 -9.14 -1.11
CA GLU A 96 15.22 -9.10 -0.40
C GLU A 96 14.02 -9.47 -1.30
N LEU A 97 14.29 -9.76 -2.58
CA LEU A 97 13.28 -10.23 -3.53
C LEU A 97 13.01 -11.74 -3.33
N PRO A 98 11.76 -12.22 -3.55
CA PRO A 98 10.65 -11.52 -4.20
C PRO A 98 9.87 -10.57 -3.28
N LEU A 99 9.44 -9.45 -3.86
CA LEU A 99 8.64 -8.41 -3.21
C LEU A 99 7.25 -8.32 -3.85
N CYS A 100 6.19 -8.25 -3.05
CA CYS A 100 4.84 -7.93 -3.52
C CYS A 100 4.52 -6.44 -3.26
N ILE A 101 4.08 -5.72 -4.28
CA ILE A 101 3.77 -4.30 -4.23
C ILE A 101 2.26 -4.13 -4.30
N VAL A 102 1.70 -3.48 -3.29
CA VAL A 102 0.28 -3.25 -3.09
C VAL A 102 0.03 -1.75 -3.12
N ALA A 103 -0.93 -1.30 -3.93
CA ALA A 103 -1.33 0.10 -4.01
C ALA A 103 -2.58 0.35 -3.17
N ASP A 104 -3.42 1.28 -3.61
CA ASP A 104 -4.59 1.81 -2.91
C ASP A 104 -5.53 0.72 -2.40
N LEU A 105 -5.97 0.84 -1.15
CA LEU A 105 -6.84 -0.13 -0.45
C LEU A 105 -8.17 0.48 -0.01
N HIS A 106 -8.21 1.77 0.31
CA HIS A 106 -9.41 2.55 0.65
C HIS A 106 -10.37 1.86 1.62
N GLY A 107 -9.85 1.40 2.77
CA GLY A 107 -10.66 0.79 3.83
C GLY A 107 -11.21 -0.59 3.48
N CYS A 108 -10.62 -1.28 2.49
CA CYS A 108 -11.03 -2.62 2.07
C CYS A 108 -10.16 -3.70 2.75
N LEU A 109 -10.47 -4.03 4.02
CA LEU A 109 -9.75 -5.06 4.77
C LEU A 109 -9.79 -6.42 4.07
N THR A 110 -10.96 -6.80 3.54
CA THR A 110 -11.13 -8.09 2.85
C THR A 110 -10.17 -8.24 1.67
N GLN A 111 -9.73 -7.14 1.05
CA GLN A 111 -8.73 -7.22 0.01
C GLN A 111 -7.33 -7.53 0.51
N VAL A 112 -6.90 -6.93 1.61
CA VAL A 112 -5.59 -7.24 2.18
C VAL A 112 -5.48 -8.72 2.53
N LEU A 113 -6.54 -9.30 3.09
CA LEU A 113 -6.59 -10.74 3.37
C LEU A 113 -6.48 -11.60 2.10
N ARG A 114 -7.13 -11.19 1.00
CA ARG A 114 -7.00 -11.85 -0.30
C ARG A 114 -5.59 -11.71 -0.88
N VAL A 115 -4.97 -10.54 -0.77
CA VAL A 115 -3.58 -10.32 -1.20
C VAL A 115 -2.65 -11.27 -0.48
N PHE A 116 -2.77 -11.43 0.85
CA PHE A 116 -1.96 -12.39 1.61
C PHE A 116 -2.25 -13.85 1.21
N LYS A 117 -3.51 -14.20 0.93
CA LYS A 117 -3.85 -15.53 0.41
C LYS A 117 -3.20 -15.82 -0.94
N CYS A 118 -3.15 -14.83 -1.84
CA CYS A 118 -2.63 -14.99 -3.20
C CYS A 118 -1.09 -14.89 -3.27
N CYS A 119 -0.49 -13.96 -2.53
CA CYS A 119 0.94 -13.64 -2.62
C CYS A 119 1.78 -14.40 -1.60
N GLY A 120 1.14 -14.96 -0.57
CA GLY A 120 1.76 -15.64 0.56
C GLY A 120 1.66 -14.82 1.84
N PRO A 121 1.86 -15.46 3.00
CA PRO A 121 1.65 -14.81 4.28
C PRO A 121 2.78 -13.82 4.63
N PRO A 122 2.50 -12.77 5.42
CA PRO A 122 3.44 -11.69 5.73
C PRO A 122 4.62 -12.08 6.62
N HIS A 123 4.71 -13.33 7.07
CA HIS A 123 5.89 -13.88 7.79
C HIS A 123 6.86 -14.62 6.86
N LYS A 124 6.49 -14.84 5.59
CA LYS A 124 7.32 -15.53 4.58
C LYS A 124 7.61 -14.66 3.35
N LYS A 125 7.00 -13.49 3.25
CA LYS A 125 6.97 -12.67 2.04
C LYS A 125 7.09 -11.20 2.40
N THR A 126 7.88 -10.47 1.61
CA THR A 126 8.05 -9.03 1.71
C THR A 126 6.93 -8.33 0.93
N PHE A 127 6.35 -7.30 1.53
CA PHE A 127 5.34 -6.45 0.94
C PHE A 127 5.74 -4.97 1.02
N LEU A 128 5.54 -4.24 -0.08
CA LEU A 128 5.64 -2.79 -0.15
C LEU A 128 4.25 -2.22 -0.45
N PHE A 129 3.70 -1.46 0.49
CA PHE A 129 2.44 -0.76 0.33
C PHE A 129 2.67 0.70 -0.07
N LEU A 130 2.02 1.15 -1.13
CA LEU A 130 2.24 2.47 -1.74
C LEU A 130 1.35 3.59 -1.19
N GLY A 131 0.48 3.36 -0.21
CA GLY A 131 -0.42 4.40 0.34
C GLY A 131 -1.91 4.12 0.12
N ASP A 132 -2.75 5.13 0.34
CA ASP A 132 -4.23 5.07 0.24
C ASP A 132 -4.87 3.91 0.99
N TYR A 133 -4.46 3.74 2.25
CA TYR A 133 -4.98 2.68 3.10
C TYR A 133 -6.43 2.90 3.49
N VAL A 134 -6.78 4.14 3.83
CA VAL A 134 -8.06 4.52 4.44
C VAL A 134 -8.88 5.40 3.50
N ASP A 135 -9.99 5.91 4.03
CA ASP A 135 -11.06 6.62 3.34
C ASP A 135 -11.94 5.71 2.48
N ARG A 136 -13.18 6.16 2.28
CA ARG A 136 -14.18 5.62 1.33
C ARG A 136 -14.77 4.26 1.71
N GLY A 137 -13.96 3.32 2.17
CA GLY A 137 -14.39 2.06 2.76
C GLY A 137 -14.74 2.21 4.24
N VAL A 138 -15.55 1.27 4.74
CA VAL A 138 -16.07 1.29 6.12
C VAL A 138 -15.14 0.59 7.12
N GLN A 139 -14.15 -0.19 6.67
CA GLN A 139 -13.28 -1.02 7.53
C GLN A 139 -11.88 -0.41 7.73
N GLY A 140 -11.75 0.92 7.65
CA GLY A 140 -10.43 1.55 7.67
C GLY A 140 -9.73 1.47 9.03
N VAL A 141 -10.46 1.40 10.14
CA VAL A 141 -9.85 1.22 11.48
C VAL A 141 -9.27 -0.19 11.61
N GLU A 142 -10.03 -1.20 11.23
CA GLU A 142 -9.62 -2.60 11.27
C GLU A 142 -8.45 -2.84 10.31
N LEU A 143 -8.53 -2.29 9.10
CA LEU A 143 -7.45 -2.35 8.13
C LEU A 143 -6.16 -1.75 8.68
N MET A 144 -6.21 -0.53 9.22
CA MET A 144 -5.01 0.11 9.76
C MET A 144 -4.47 -0.61 10.99
N THR A 145 -5.35 -1.10 11.84
CA THR A 145 -4.97 -1.87 13.04
C THR A 145 -4.21 -3.12 12.63
N LEU A 146 -4.72 -3.89 11.65
CA LEU A 146 -4.04 -5.06 11.11
C LEU A 146 -2.67 -4.70 10.51
N LEU A 147 -2.63 -3.69 9.63
CA LEU A 147 -1.39 -3.29 8.96
C LEU A 147 -0.33 -2.78 9.94
N PHE A 148 -0.71 -2.07 11.00
CA PHE A 148 0.22 -1.62 12.05
C PHE A 148 0.70 -2.77 12.91
N CYS A 149 -0.16 -3.73 13.27
CA CYS A 149 0.27 -4.93 13.96
C CYS A 149 1.31 -5.70 13.14
N LEU A 150 1.05 -5.88 11.83
CA LEU A 150 1.99 -6.54 10.92
C LEU A 150 3.28 -5.73 10.73
N LYS A 151 3.20 -4.40 10.67
CA LYS A 151 4.38 -3.54 10.61
C LYS A 151 5.29 -3.74 11.82
N ILE A 152 4.70 -3.69 13.01
CA ILE A 152 5.46 -3.84 14.26
C ILE A 152 6.04 -5.25 14.33
N ARG A 153 5.25 -6.28 13.99
CA ARG A 153 5.69 -7.67 14.02
C ARG A 153 6.78 -8.00 13.02
N TYR A 154 6.70 -7.44 11.81
CA TYR A 154 7.58 -7.72 10.68
C TYR A 154 8.12 -6.42 10.06
N PRO A 155 8.97 -5.68 10.78
CA PRO A 155 9.37 -4.31 10.40
C PRO A 155 10.13 -4.25 9.07
N THR A 156 10.86 -5.31 8.72
CA THR A 156 11.61 -5.41 7.46
C THR A 156 10.77 -5.96 6.31
N GLN A 157 9.79 -6.83 6.59
CA GLN A 157 8.97 -7.45 5.56
C GLN A 157 7.83 -6.53 5.10
N LEU A 158 7.31 -5.67 5.97
CA LEU A 158 6.19 -4.79 5.67
C LEU A 158 6.68 -3.34 5.58
N ILE A 159 6.73 -2.83 4.35
CA ILE A 159 7.21 -1.48 4.04
C ILE A 159 6.00 -0.64 3.60
N PHE A 160 5.84 0.54 4.16
CA PHE A 160 4.69 1.41 3.92
C PHE A 160 5.15 2.77 3.43
N GLN A 161 4.37 3.33 2.50
CA GLN A 161 4.50 4.73 2.09
C GLN A 161 3.33 5.55 2.65
N ALA A 162 3.63 6.77 3.05
CA ALA A 162 2.66 7.66 3.66
C ALA A 162 1.55 8.05 2.66
N TRP A 163 0.34 8.27 3.18
CA TRP A 163 -0.66 9.09 2.51
C TRP A 163 -1.54 9.79 3.54
N PHE A 164 -2.06 10.96 3.18
CA PHE A 164 -2.78 11.85 4.09
C PHE A 164 -4.06 12.38 3.48
N ARG A 165 -5.20 11.99 4.06
CA ARG A 165 -6.48 12.63 3.78
C ARG A 165 -7.47 12.38 4.92
N TYR A 166 -8.48 13.25 5.02
CA TYR A 166 -9.48 13.24 6.09
C TYR A 166 -10.24 11.92 6.18
N PHE A 167 -9.90 11.13 7.20
CA PHE A 167 -10.65 9.95 7.57
C PHE A 167 -11.87 10.34 8.41
N PHE A 168 -13.06 9.88 7.99
CA PHE A 168 -14.30 10.07 8.73
C PHE A 168 -14.38 9.04 9.89
N ILE A 169 -13.61 9.25 10.96
CA ILE A 169 -13.85 8.59 12.26
C ILE A 169 -14.11 9.64 13.34
N ILE A 170 -14.46 9.17 14.54
CA ILE A 170 -14.32 9.89 15.80
C ILE A 170 -12.97 10.60 15.81
N PHE A 171 -13.02 11.93 15.97
CA PHE A 171 -11.89 12.83 15.85
C PHE A 171 -10.69 12.46 16.74
N SER A 172 -10.92 11.78 17.87
CA SER A 172 -9.86 11.29 18.76
C SER A 172 -9.04 10.15 18.13
N VAL A 173 -9.71 9.11 17.61
CA VAL A 173 -9.07 7.95 16.97
C VAL A 173 -8.32 8.39 15.71
N TRP A 174 -8.94 9.24 14.89
CA TRP A 174 -8.32 9.79 13.70
C TRP A 174 -6.97 10.46 13.99
N ARG A 175 -6.90 11.27 15.06
CA ARG A 175 -5.66 11.96 15.45
C ARG A 175 -4.52 11.01 15.81
N MET A 176 -4.83 9.83 16.36
CA MET A 176 -3.80 8.83 16.70
C MET A 176 -3.19 8.22 15.43
N PHE A 177 -4.03 7.80 14.49
CA PHE A 177 -3.56 7.30 13.19
C PHE A 177 -2.81 8.37 12.41
N LEU A 178 -3.28 9.62 12.42
CA LEU A 178 -2.60 10.73 11.76
C LEU A 178 -1.18 10.95 12.32
N GLY A 179 -1.00 10.81 13.64
CA GLY A 179 0.32 10.85 14.27
C GLY A 179 1.27 9.79 13.70
N ALA A 180 0.79 8.56 13.54
CA ALA A 180 1.57 7.48 12.94
C ALA A 180 1.83 7.69 11.44
N PHE A 181 0.87 8.21 10.68
CA PHE A 181 1.05 8.52 9.27
C PHE A 181 2.13 9.57 9.03
N ASN A 182 2.22 10.59 9.89
CA ASN A 182 3.28 11.60 9.83
C ASN A 182 4.69 10.99 9.95
N CYS A 183 4.82 9.78 10.51
CA CYS A 183 6.08 9.08 10.70
C CYS A 183 6.48 8.19 9.51
N MET A 184 5.57 7.89 8.57
CA MET A 184 5.81 6.91 7.51
C MET A 184 6.86 7.36 6.49
N PRO A 185 7.64 6.43 5.92
CA PRO A 185 8.43 6.69 4.71
C PRO A 185 7.56 7.19 3.55
N VAL A 186 8.16 7.83 2.55
CA VAL A 186 7.40 8.47 1.45
C VAL A 186 7.73 7.93 0.06
N ALA A 187 8.84 7.19 -0.07
CA ALA A 187 9.24 6.54 -1.32
C ALA A 187 10.10 5.29 -1.03
N ALA A 188 10.28 4.47 -2.06
CA ALA A 188 11.22 3.36 -2.03
C ALA A 188 11.97 3.24 -3.37
N ILE A 189 13.18 2.69 -3.32
CA ILE A 189 13.95 2.24 -4.49
C ILE A 189 14.17 0.73 -4.34
N VAL A 190 13.67 -0.04 -5.30
CA VAL A 190 13.75 -1.51 -5.30
C VAL A 190 14.78 -1.98 -6.30
N ALA A 191 15.70 -2.84 -5.85
CA ALA A 191 16.82 -3.38 -6.60
C ALA A 191 17.66 -2.30 -7.32
N GLY A 192 17.70 -1.09 -6.75
CA GLY A 192 18.43 0.06 -7.29
C GLY A 192 17.85 0.72 -8.54
N THR A 193 16.83 0.14 -9.20
CA THR A 193 16.34 0.65 -10.49
C THR A 193 14.83 0.84 -10.59
N ILE A 194 14.04 0.40 -9.60
CA ILE A 194 12.58 0.55 -9.58
C ILE A 194 12.21 1.60 -8.54
N PHE A 195 11.78 2.78 -8.97
CA PHE A 195 11.33 3.83 -8.07
C PHE A 195 9.85 3.66 -7.72
N CYS A 196 9.52 3.74 -6.44
CA CYS A 196 8.16 3.58 -5.95
C CYS A 196 7.73 4.80 -5.13
N ALA A 197 6.62 5.42 -5.49
CA ALA A 197 6.00 6.51 -4.74
C ALA A 197 4.47 6.42 -4.87
N HIS A 198 3.72 6.92 -3.88
CA HIS A 198 2.26 6.96 -3.95
C HIS A 198 1.76 7.79 -5.16
N GLY A 199 2.17 9.06 -5.16
CA GLY A 199 2.00 10.08 -6.18
C GLY A 199 2.88 9.76 -7.40
N GLY A 200 4.11 10.22 -7.36
CA GLY A 200 4.99 10.01 -8.50
C GLY A 200 6.30 10.71 -8.27
N ILE A 201 6.69 11.51 -9.25
CA ILE A 201 7.99 12.18 -9.28
C ILE A 201 7.84 13.68 -8.97
N SER A 202 8.96 14.31 -8.60
CA SER A 202 9.02 15.74 -8.31
C SER A 202 10.10 16.41 -9.16
N PRO A 203 9.86 17.63 -9.69
CA PRO A 203 10.89 18.40 -10.39
C PRO A 203 12.02 18.87 -9.45
N PHE A 204 11.79 18.78 -8.13
CA PHE A 204 12.73 19.25 -7.11
C PHE A 204 13.71 18.17 -6.63
N ILE A 205 13.60 16.93 -7.11
CA ILE A 205 14.55 15.85 -6.80
C ILE A 205 15.79 16.02 -7.68
N ASN A 206 16.92 16.37 -7.06
CA ASN A 206 18.22 16.47 -7.73
C ASN A 206 19.02 15.18 -7.62
N CYS A 207 18.97 14.54 -6.45
CA CYS A 207 19.35 13.15 -6.25
C CYS A 207 18.28 12.46 -5.39
N LEU A 208 18.18 11.13 -5.44
CA LEU A 208 17.17 10.40 -4.66
C LEU A 208 17.34 10.62 -3.15
N ASP A 209 18.57 10.84 -2.67
CA ASP A 209 18.86 11.19 -1.28
C ASP A 209 18.22 12.51 -0.81
N ASP A 210 17.77 13.38 -1.72
CA ASP A 210 16.98 14.56 -1.34
C ASP A 210 15.70 14.19 -0.60
N ILE A 211 15.14 13.01 -0.85
CA ILE A 211 13.95 12.48 -0.16
C ILE A 211 14.25 12.28 1.33
N ASN A 212 15.46 11.86 1.69
CA ASN A 212 15.89 11.68 3.08
C ASN A 212 16.03 13.01 3.86
N LYS A 213 15.97 14.16 3.18
CA LYS A 213 15.95 15.48 3.83
C LYS A 213 14.56 15.85 4.38
N ILE A 214 13.53 15.09 4.03
CA ILE A 214 12.19 15.24 4.62
C ILE A 214 12.26 14.79 6.07
N LYS A 215 12.17 15.75 7.00
CA LYS A 215 12.11 15.46 8.44
C LYS A 215 10.86 14.66 8.74
N ARG A 216 10.95 13.65 9.61
CA ARG A 216 9.79 12.90 10.12
C ARG A 216 9.83 12.90 11.65
N PRO A 217 8.68 13.05 12.35
CA PRO A 217 7.33 13.17 11.80
C PRO A 217 7.09 14.47 11.02
N SER A 218 6.31 14.44 9.93
CA SER A 218 5.99 15.63 9.14
C SER A 218 4.56 15.64 8.64
N ILE A 219 3.96 16.83 8.71
CA ILE A 219 2.73 17.17 8.00
C ILE A 219 3.11 17.42 6.54
N VAL A 220 2.29 16.97 5.59
CA VAL A 220 2.54 17.19 4.16
C VAL A 220 2.56 18.69 3.86
N PRO A 221 3.65 19.25 3.31
CA PRO A 221 3.70 20.65 2.92
C PRO A 221 2.80 20.92 1.72
N ALA A 222 2.44 22.19 1.50
CA ALA A 222 1.64 22.59 0.34
C ALA A 222 2.40 22.52 -1.00
N TYR A 223 3.74 22.38 -0.97
CA TYR A 223 4.61 22.29 -2.14
C TYR A 223 5.93 21.57 -1.80
N GLY A 224 6.68 21.16 -2.81
CA GLY A 224 8.00 20.52 -2.67
C GLY A 224 7.96 18.99 -2.71
N ILE A 225 9.11 18.35 -2.52
CA ILE A 225 9.30 16.90 -2.73
C ILE A 225 8.24 16.07 -2.00
N GLY A 226 8.04 16.30 -0.69
CA GLY A 226 7.06 15.53 0.10
C GLY A 226 5.61 15.71 -0.37
N CYS A 227 5.27 16.88 -0.93
CA CYS A 227 3.97 17.10 -1.55
C CYS A 227 3.86 16.32 -2.87
N ASP A 228 4.87 16.43 -3.72
CA ASP A 228 4.85 15.87 -5.06
C ASP A 228 4.90 14.34 -5.09
N LEU A 229 5.66 13.73 -4.18
CA LEU A 229 5.69 12.28 -4.00
C LEU A 229 4.32 11.69 -3.64
N LEU A 230 3.40 12.51 -3.10
CA LEU A 230 2.06 12.09 -2.69
C LEU A 230 0.97 12.54 -3.67
N TRP A 231 1.15 13.67 -4.34
CA TRP A 231 0.05 14.33 -5.06
C TRP A 231 0.25 14.47 -6.58
N SER A 232 1.46 14.26 -7.08
CA SER A 232 1.73 14.38 -8.51
C SER A 232 1.04 13.28 -9.33
N ASP A 233 0.72 13.60 -10.59
CA ASP A 233 -0.01 12.70 -11.49
C ASP A 233 0.56 12.67 -12.91
N PRO A 234 0.58 11.50 -13.58
CA PRO A 234 0.88 11.43 -15.00
C PRO A 234 -0.19 12.15 -15.84
N SER A 235 0.24 12.78 -16.94
CA SER A 235 -0.66 13.42 -17.90
C SER A 235 -0.16 13.22 -19.33
N VAL A 236 -1.13 13.11 -20.25
CA VAL A 236 -0.88 13.10 -21.71
C VAL A 236 -1.10 14.48 -22.34
N GLN A 237 -1.48 15.48 -21.55
CA GLN A 237 -1.75 16.85 -22.04
C GLN A 237 -0.47 17.64 -22.36
N GLY A 238 0.69 17.12 -21.95
CA GLY A 238 2.01 17.63 -22.30
C GLY A 238 3.07 16.59 -21.94
N ASP A 239 4.31 16.81 -22.38
CA ASP A 239 5.44 15.90 -22.17
C ASP A 239 6.28 16.27 -20.92
N GLY A 240 6.31 17.54 -20.52
CA GLY A 240 7.00 18.04 -19.33
C GLY A 240 6.15 18.15 -18.07
N TRP A 241 6.43 19.18 -17.27
CA TRP A 241 5.72 19.49 -16.01
C TRP A 241 4.61 20.52 -16.23
N ILE A 242 3.42 20.30 -15.65
CA ILE A 242 2.28 21.22 -15.72
C ILE A 242 1.71 21.37 -14.30
N LEU A 243 1.11 22.51 -13.95
CA LEU A 243 0.39 22.63 -12.68
C LEU A 243 -0.82 21.70 -12.63
N SER A 244 -1.00 21.01 -11.51
CA SER A 244 -2.10 20.06 -11.35
C SER A 244 -3.45 20.73 -11.20
N HIS A 245 -4.46 20.15 -11.85
CA HIS A 245 -5.86 20.51 -11.66
C HIS A 245 -6.37 20.20 -10.23
N ARG A 246 -5.61 19.43 -9.43
CA ARG A 246 -5.89 19.22 -8.01
C ARG A 246 -5.70 20.50 -7.16
N GLY A 247 -5.11 21.55 -7.73
CA GLY A 247 -4.75 22.77 -7.01
C GLY A 247 -3.52 22.62 -6.13
N ILE A 248 -2.82 21.48 -6.22
CA ILE A 248 -1.61 21.15 -5.48
C ILE A 248 -0.72 20.24 -6.33
N SER A 249 0.59 20.38 -6.22
CA SER A 249 1.59 19.63 -7.00
C SER A 249 1.45 19.79 -8.53
N PHE A 250 2.01 18.84 -9.28
CA PHE A 250 2.19 18.89 -10.73
C PHE A 250 1.56 17.68 -11.44
N LEU A 251 1.24 17.89 -12.71
CA LEU A 251 1.16 16.83 -13.69
C LEU A 251 2.53 16.62 -14.35
N PHE A 252 2.87 15.38 -14.68
CA PHE A 252 4.11 15.03 -15.38
C PHE A 252 3.85 14.17 -16.63
N GLY A 253 4.50 14.53 -17.74
CA GLY A 253 4.40 13.81 -19.01
C GLY A 253 5.55 12.85 -19.29
N SER A 254 5.61 12.35 -20.53
CA SER A 254 6.62 11.38 -20.97
C SER A 254 8.06 11.86 -20.82
N LYS A 255 8.35 13.12 -21.19
CA LYS A 255 9.68 13.72 -21.07
C LYS A 255 10.10 13.86 -19.62
N ALA A 256 9.20 14.28 -18.73
CA ALA A 256 9.49 14.37 -17.29
C ALA A 256 9.85 12.99 -16.69
N VAL A 257 9.17 11.93 -17.12
CA VAL A 257 9.48 10.54 -16.74
C VAL A 257 10.82 10.10 -17.31
N GLU A 258 11.08 10.35 -18.60
CA GLU A 258 12.35 10.01 -19.25
C GLU A 258 13.54 10.70 -18.57
N ASP A 259 13.45 12.01 -18.36
CA ASP A 259 14.47 12.83 -17.70
C ASP A 259 14.74 12.32 -16.27
N PHE A 260 13.70 12.00 -15.51
CA PHE A 260 13.83 11.42 -14.16
C PHE A 260 14.55 10.06 -14.19
N CYS A 261 14.10 9.17 -15.06
CA CYS A 261 14.69 7.84 -15.22
C CYS A 261 16.18 7.90 -15.59
N ILE A 262 16.55 8.73 -16.57
CA ILE A 262 17.94 8.91 -16.99
C ILE A 262 18.77 9.52 -15.85
N LYS A 263 18.28 10.59 -15.23
CA LYS A 263 19.01 11.33 -14.18
C LYS A 263 19.29 10.47 -12.94
N HIS A 264 18.37 9.58 -12.59
CA HIS A 264 18.44 8.79 -11.36
C HIS A 264 18.76 7.31 -11.57
N ASN A 265 19.09 6.90 -12.80
CA ASN A 265 19.34 5.50 -13.15
C ASN A 265 18.17 4.57 -12.74
N VAL A 266 16.95 5.02 -13.02
CA VAL A 266 15.70 4.30 -12.74
C VAL A 266 15.14 3.76 -14.05
N ASP A 267 14.84 2.47 -14.10
CA ASP A 267 14.25 1.81 -15.26
C ASP A 267 12.73 2.03 -15.32
N ILE A 268 12.08 1.98 -14.17
CA ILE A 268 10.62 2.00 -14.06
C ILE A 268 10.15 2.68 -12.78
N ILE A 269 9.04 3.40 -12.87
CA ILE A 269 8.34 4.03 -11.76
C ILE A 269 7.04 3.26 -11.49
N LEU A 270 6.83 2.81 -10.26
CA LEU A 270 5.58 2.18 -9.81
C LEU A 270 4.84 3.11 -8.84
N ARG A 271 3.55 3.34 -9.08
CA ARG A 271 2.73 4.28 -8.29
C ARG A 271 1.28 3.85 -8.07
N GLY A 272 0.54 4.56 -7.20
CA GLY A 272 -0.90 4.36 -6.88
C GLY A 272 -1.79 5.56 -7.24
N HIS A 273 -2.70 5.99 -6.35
CA HIS A 273 -3.47 7.26 -6.28
C HIS A 273 -4.55 7.52 -7.35
N GLN A 274 -4.39 6.92 -8.53
CA GLN A 274 -5.25 7.18 -9.67
C GLN A 274 -5.87 5.89 -10.18
N ILE A 275 -7.18 5.99 -10.41
CA ILE A 275 -7.94 5.05 -11.19
C ILE A 275 -8.47 5.73 -12.45
N ASN A 276 -8.38 5.03 -13.58
CA ASN A 276 -8.95 5.47 -14.85
C ASN A 276 -9.68 4.31 -15.55
N ASN A 277 -10.43 4.63 -16.60
CA ASN A 277 -11.24 3.65 -17.33
C ASN A 277 -10.41 2.49 -17.90
N GLU A 278 -9.15 2.71 -18.29
CA GLU A 278 -8.26 1.66 -18.82
C GLU A 278 -7.92 0.62 -17.74
N MET A 279 -7.85 1.06 -16.48
CA MET A 279 -7.56 0.21 -15.32
C MET A 279 -8.77 -0.61 -14.87
N TYR A 280 -9.98 -0.35 -15.36
CA TYR A 280 -11.17 -1.07 -14.87
C TYR A 280 -11.07 -2.58 -15.11
N LYS A 281 -10.47 -3.00 -16.23
CA LYS A 281 -10.35 -4.43 -16.53
C LYS A 281 -9.21 -5.11 -15.79
N ASN A 282 -8.09 -4.45 -15.55
CA ASN A 282 -6.87 -5.12 -15.10
C ASN A 282 -6.32 -4.60 -13.76
N GLY A 283 -6.82 -3.49 -13.23
CA GLY A 283 -6.31 -2.88 -12.00
C GLY A 283 -4.97 -2.15 -12.15
N TYR A 284 -4.41 -2.07 -13.36
CA TYR A 284 -3.16 -1.35 -13.63
C TYR A 284 -3.16 -0.68 -15.01
N ARG A 285 -2.25 0.28 -15.18
CA ARG A 285 -1.97 0.95 -16.46
C ARG A 285 -0.46 1.11 -16.64
N ILE A 286 0.04 0.73 -17.82
CA ILE A 286 1.41 0.98 -18.24
C ILE A 286 1.41 2.20 -19.16
N SER A 287 2.27 3.17 -18.89
CA SER A 287 2.37 4.45 -19.62
C SER A 287 3.82 4.76 -19.98
N PHE A 288 4.01 5.71 -20.89
CA PHE A 288 5.31 6.29 -21.24
C PHE A 288 6.37 5.23 -21.57
N ASP A 289 6.11 4.44 -22.61
CA ASP A 289 7.00 3.41 -23.14
C ASP A 289 7.44 2.35 -22.10
N GLY A 290 6.56 2.05 -21.15
CA GLY A 290 6.81 1.04 -20.12
C GLY A 290 7.55 1.55 -18.89
N ARG A 291 7.92 2.84 -18.85
CA ARG A 291 8.66 3.43 -17.71
C ARG A 291 7.78 3.85 -16.54
N LEU A 292 6.47 3.87 -16.70
CA LEU A 292 5.53 4.16 -15.61
C LEU A 292 4.45 3.09 -15.53
N VAL A 293 4.21 2.59 -14.33
CA VAL A 293 3.05 1.75 -14.02
C VAL A 293 2.25 2.38 -12.89
N THR A 294 0.97 2.61 -13.15
CA THR A 294 -0.01 2.93 -12.12
C THR A 294 -0.76 1.67 -11.72
N LEU A 295 -0.82 1.40 -10.42
CA LEU A 295 -1.47 0.24 -9.81
C LEU A 295 -2.67 0.69 -8.98
N PHE A 296 -3.65 -0.20 -8.85
CA PHE A 296 -4.80 0.02 -7.98
C PHE A 296 -5.25 -1.31 -7.39
N SER A 297 -5.20 -1.42 -6.05
CA SER A 297 -5.39 -2.70 -5.35
C SER A 297 -6.77 -2.82 -4.68
N ALA A 298 -7.64 -1.82 -4.81
CA ALA A 298 -9.03 -1.85 -4.34
C ALA A 298 -10.00 -2.20 -5.48
N PRO A 299 -10.69 -3.36 -5.48
CA PRO A 299 -11.64 -3.74 -6.52
C PRO A 299 -12.94 -2.97 -6.31
N ASN A 300 -13.66 -2.73 -7.41
CA ASN A 300 -14.93 -2.01 -7.39
C ASN A 300 -14.91 -0.77 -6.47
N TYR A 301 -13.85 0.00 -6.56
CA TYR A 301 -13.75 1.24 -5.82
C TYR A 301 -14.88 2.17 -6.25
N MET A 302 -15.64 2.68 -5.28
CA MET A 302 -16.77 3.58 -5.51
C MET A 302 -17.78 3.09 -6.57
N ASN A 303 -17.97 1.77 -6.70
CA ASN A 303 -18.84 1.15 -7.72
C ASN A 303 -18.39 1.35 -9.18
N TYR A 304 -17.09 1.60 -9.41
CA TYR A 304 -16.52 1.67 -10.76
C TYR A 304 -16.30 0.32 -11.43
N LYS A 305 -16.61 -0.80 -10.76
CA LYS A 305 -16.48 -2.18 -11.29
C LYS A 305 -15.07 -2.51 -11.78
N ASN A 306 -14.06 -1.87 -11.21
CA ASN A 306 -12.68 -2.12 -11.56
C ASN A 306 -12.15 -3.40 -10.90
N ASN A 307 -11.17 -4.03 -11.55
CA ASN A 307 -10.37 -5.07 -10.94
C ASN A 307 -9.27 -4.47 -10.04
N SER A 308 -8.73 -5.33 -9.18
CA SER A 308 -7.58 -5.05 -8.32
C SER A 308 -6.35 -5.74 -8.90
N CYS A 309 -5.19 -5.10 -8.79
CA CYS A 309 -3.89 -5.64 -9.18
C CYS A 309 -2.87 -5.41 -8.06
N VAL A 310 -1.92 -6.34 -7.95
CA VAL A 310 -0.70 -6.23 -7.16
C VAL A 310 0.47 -6.66 -8.05
N VAL A 311 1.66 -6.15 -7.78
CA VAL A 311 2.86 -6.48 -8.59
C VAL A 311 3.82 -7.33 -7.80
N THR A 312 4.25 -8.45 -8.36
CA THR A 312 5.37 -9.22 -7.80
C THR A 312 6.64 -8.87 -8.56
N VAL A 313 7.62 -8.31 -7.85
CA VAL A 313 8.99 -8.11 -8.34
C VAL A 313 9.82 -9.29 -7.92
N SER A 314 10.38 -10.02 -8.89
CA SER A 314 11.35 -11.09 -8.65
C SER A 314 12.71 -10.70 -9.23
N SER A 315 13.77 -11.39 -8.83
CA SER A 315 15.14 -11.12 -9.30
C SER A 315 15.34 -11.25 -10.82
N ARG A 316 14.35 -11.77 -11.55
CA ARG A 316 14.40 -12.00 -13.01
C ARG A 316 13.24 -11.37 -13.79
N VAL A 317 12.07 -11.15 -13.16
CA VAL A 317 10.82 -10.78 -13.85
C VAL A 317 9.92 -9.94 -12.94
N ILE A 318 9.27 -8.93 -13.51
CA ILE A 318 8.12 -8.23 -12.91
C ILE A 318 6.83 -8.89 -13.41
N LYS A 319 5.97 -9.32 -12.50
CA LYS A 319 4.68 -9.98 -12.81
C LYS A 319 3.52 -9.16 -12.24
N PHE A 320 2.52 -8.90 -13.08
CA PHE A 320 1.26 -8.21 -12.75
C PHE A 320 0.14 -9.21 -12.45
#